data_AF-A0A2V4H244-F1
#
_entry.id   AF-A0A2V4H244-F1
#
_cell.length_a   1.000
_cell.length_b   1.000
_cell.length_c   1.000
_cell.angle_alpha   90.00
_cell.angle_beta   90.00
_cell.angle_gamma   90.00
#
_symmetry.space_group_name_H-M   'P 1'
#
loop_
_entity.id
_entity.type
_entity.pdbx_description
1 polymer ?
#
loop_
_entity_poly.entity_id
_entity_poly.type
_entity_poly.pdbx_seq_one_letter_code
_entity_poly.pdbx_strand_id
1 'polypeptide(L)'
;MNGPEYSEKLDEIARIAVRRQSYMLRRSWGMYYAIWASGFTFMLLSSIIIFTFVRNPAGYLILLSSIFFIVFFSGYLSRRVFRIAARTEDLRHLLDDKYHAWSRRYTVYYWVIFILTLIAAAVLGHIMPKYSYYSAVPFLYFISYYVYSHLRRSFEKIPSEGYVSIFSMLAFAIALTSTMFTVSSYLRGIIALISLTALIASWFWCSIYALYHAREGLEIG
;
A
#
# COMPACT_ATOMS: atom_id res chain seq x y z
N MET A 1 -2.37 -45.82 20.83
CA MET A 1 -2.28 -45.72 19.36
C MET A 1 -3.52 -44.98 18.89
N ASN A 2 -3.42 -43.66 18.68
CA ASN A 2 -4.54 -42.89 18.13
C ASN A 2 -4.59 -43.18 16.63
N GLY A 3 -5.70 -43.78 16.18
CA GLY A 3 -5.85 -44.33 14.83
C GLY A 3 -5.92 -43.28 13.71
N PRO A 4 -5.99 -43.73 12.45
CA PRO A 4 -6.09 -42.88 11.25
C PRO A 4 -7.20 -41.82 11.33
N GLU A 5 -8.28 -42.13 12.06
CA GLU A 5 -9.42 -41.23 12.32
C GLU A 5 -9.03 -39.93 13.07
N TYR A 6 -7.97 -39.96 13.88
CA TYR A 6 -7.48 -38.77 14.59
C TYR A 6 -6.63 -37.88 13.67
N SER A 7 -5.91 -38.49 12.71
CA SER A 7 -5.16 -37.78 11.67
C SER A 7 -6.10 -37.04 10.73
N GLU A 8 -7.17 -37.69 10.27
CA GLU A 8 -8.15 -37.08 9.36
C GLU A 8 -8.86 -35.86 9.98
N LYS A 9 -9.22 -35.93 11.28
CA LYS A 9 -9.81 -34.80 12.01
C LYS A 9 -8.84 -33.64 12.18
N LEU A 10 -7.55 -33.92 12.44
CA LEU A 10 -6.53 -32.88 12.53
C LEU A 10 -6.30 -32.18 11.18
N ASP A 11 -6.28 -32.94 10.09
CA ASP A 11 -6.14 -32.41 8.74
C ASP A 11 -7.35 -31.58 8.31
N GLU A 12 -8.55 -31.94 8.73
CA GLU A 12 -9.75 -31.14 8.51
C GLU A 12 -9.70 -29.81 9.27
N ILE A 13 -9.32 -29.83 10.55
CA ILE A 13 -9.18 -28.63 11.38
C ILE A 13 -8.10 -27.69 10.81
N ALA A 14 -6.96 -28.24 10.38
CA ALA A 14 -5.88 -27.49 9.76
C ALA A 14 -6.35 -26.80 8.46
N ARG A 15 -7.09 -27.52 7.60
CA ARG A 15 -7.67 -26.94 6.37
C ARG A 15 -8.65 -25.81 6.67
N ILE A 16 -9.52 -25.96 7.67
CA ILE A 16 -10.46 -24.90 8.09
C ILE A 16 -9.71 -23.66 8.61
N ALA A 17 -8.65 -23.85 9.39
CA ALA A 17 -7.83 -22.77 9.92
C ALA A 17 -7.15 -21.97 8.78
N VAL A 18 -6.55 -22.68 7.82
CA VAL A 18 -5.89 -22.06 6.64
C VAL A 18 -6.89 -21.27 5.78
N ARG A 19 -8.12 -21.77 5.60
CA ARG A 19 -9.19 -21.05 4.89
C ARG A 19 -9.57 -19.76 5.59
N ARG A 20 -9.84 -19.82 6.90
CA ARG A 20 -10.16 -18.63 7.71
C ARG A 20 -9.03 -17.61 7.70
N GLN A 21 -7.79 -18.07 7.78
CA GLN A 21 -6.62 -17.20 7.67
C GLN A 21 -6.59 -16.49 6.32
N SER A 22 -6.75 -17.23 5.22
CA SER A 22 -6.75 -16.67 3.85
C SER A 22 -7.86 -15.62 3.65
N TYR A 23 -9.07 -15.92 4.17
CA TYR A 23 -10.19 -14.97 4.20
C TYR A 23 -9.83 -13.68 4.95
N MET A 24 -9.30 -13.79 6.18
CA MET A 24 -8.95 -12.64 7.02
C MET A 24 -7.83 -11.79 6.40
N LEU A 25 -6.86 -12.45 5.75
CA LEU A 25 -5.74 -11.80 5.07
C LEU A 25 -6.20 -11.01 3.85
N ARG A 26 -7.00 -11.62 2.96
CA ARG A 26 -7.52 -10.96 1.77
C ARG A 26 -8.45 -9.79 2.12
N ARG A 27 -9.28 -9.96 3.15
CA ARG A 27 -10.12 -8.88 3.70
C ARG A 27 -9.29 -7.72 4.27
N SER A 28 -8.18 -8.02 4.93
CA SER A 28 -7.26 -7.02 5.47
C SER A 28 -6.55 -6.23 4.37
N TRP A 29 -6.13 -6.91 3.31
CA TRP A 29 -5.63 -6.24 2.11
C TRP A 29 -6.68 -5.36 1.44
N GLY A 30 -7.93 -5.81 1.35
CA GLY A 30 -9.05 -4.99 0.87
C GLY A 30 -9.20 -3.68 1.67
N MET A 31 -9.21 -3.78 2.99
CA MET A 31 -9.25 -2.61 3.88
C MET A 31 -8.00 -1.71 3.73
N TYR A 32 -6.82 -2.29 3.55
CA TYR A 32 -5.59 -1.54 3.27
C TYR A 32 -5.73 -0.72 1.98
N TYR A 33 -6.21 -1.31 0.88
CA TYR A 33 -6.42 -0.59 -0.36
C TYR A 33 -7.45 0.54 -0.20
N ALA A 34 -8.51 0.32 0.57
CA ALA A 34 -9.51 1.34 0.88
C ALA A 34 -8.90 2.55 1.61
N ILE A 35 -8.12 2.29 2.67
CA ILE A 35 -7.47 3.34 3.47
C ILE A 35 -6.57 4.21 2.59
N TRP A 36 -5.74 3.60 1.76
CA TRP A 36 -4.84 4.33 0.88
C TRP A 36 -5.56 5.02 -0.27
N ALA A 37 -6.60 4.42 -0.85
CA ALA A 37 -7.45 5.10 -1.84
C ALA A 37 -8.07 6.38 -1.25
N SER A 38 -8.62 6.30 -0.03
CA SER A 38 -9.12 7.48 0.69
C SER A 38 -8.01 8.50 0.95
N GLY A 39 -6.83 8.06 1.37
CA GLY A 39 -5.66 8.93 1.54
C GLY A 39 -5.28 9.69 0.27
N PHE A 40 -5.22 8.99 -0.87
CA PHE A 40 -4.95 9.60 -2.17
C PHE A 40 -6.07 10.58 -2.60
N THR A 41 -7.33 10.26 -2.32
CA THR A 41 -8.45 11.19 -2.54
C THR A 41 -8.29 12.46 -1.72
N PHE A 42 -7.93 12.35 -0.44
CA PHE A 42 -7.64 13.53 0.39
C PHE A 42 -6.46 14.34 -0.13
N MET A 43 -5.40 13.66 -0.62
CA MET A 43 -4.27 14.34 -1.26
C MET A 43 -4.70 15.10 -2.52
N LEU A 44 -5.53 14.49 -3.36
CA LEU A 44 -6.08 15.10 -4.57
C LEU A 44 -6.90 16.36 -4.22
N LEU A 45 -7.85 16.25 -3.28
CA LEU A 45 -8.69 17.36 -2.85
C LEU A 45 -7.86 18.49 -2.22
N SER A 46 -6.90 18.14 -1.35
CA SER A 46 -5.99 19.11 -0.73
C SER A 46 -5.16 19.85 -1.78
N SER A 47 -4.69 19.14 -2.81
CA SER A 47 -3.91 19.73 -3.90
C SER A 47 -4.73 20.73 -4.71
N ILE A 48 -6.00 20.40 -5.02
CA ILE A 48 -6.90 21.29 -5.77
C ILE A 48 -7.21 22.55 -4.96
N ILE A 49 -7.57 22.41 -3.69
CA ILE A 49 -7.89 23.53 -2.79
C ILE A 49 -6.66 24.42 -2.62
N ILE A 50 -5.49 23.83 -2.39
CA ILE A 50 -4.27 24.60 -2.10
C ILE A 50 -3.70 25.23 -3.38
N PHE A 51 -3.84 24.62 -4.57
CA PHE A 51 -3.48 25.27 -5.84
C PHE A 51 -4.20 26.60 -6.06
N THR A 52 -5.42 26.77 -5.52
CA THR A 52 -6.14 28.04 -5.52
C THR A 52 -5.48 29.10 -4.62
N PHE A 53 -4.67 28.70 -3.62
CA PHE A 53 -3.99 29.56 -2.65
C PHE A 53 -2.43 29.51 -2.74
N VAL A 54 -1.85 28.80 -3.72
CA VAL A 54 -0.43 28.39 -3.84
C VAL A 54 0.60 29.53 -3.88
N ARG A 55 0.18 30.79 -4.06
CA ARG A 55 1.12 31.93 -4.06
C ARG A 55 1.69 32.27 -2.67
N ASN A 56 1.15 31.69 -1.60
CA ASN A 56 1.63 31.93 -0.24
C ASN A 56 2.52 30.78 0.26
N PRO A 57 3.75 31.02 0.76
CA PRO A 57 4.61 29.99 1.37
C PRO A 57 3.94 29.24 2.53
N ALA A 58 3.00 29.88 3.24
CA ALA A 58 2.19 29.21 4.26
C ALA A 58 1.30 28.10 3.67
N GLY A 59 0.78 28.27 2.45
CA GLY A 59 -0.02 27.27 1.75
C GLY A 59 0.79 26.01 1.41
N TYR A 60 2.06 26.17 1.06
CA TYR A 60 2.97 25.04 0.81
C TYR A 60 3.27 24.24 2.09
N LEU A 61 3.46 24.91 3.23
CA LEU A 61 3.65 24.25 4.53
C LEU A 61 2.40 23.48 4.98
N ILE A 62 1.20 24.02 4.73
CA ILE A 62 -0.07 23.34 5.00
C ILE A 62 -0.22 22.09 4.11
N LEU A 63 0.14 22.17 2.82
CA LEU A 63 0.13 21.03 1.90
C LEU A 63 1.09 19.92 2.35
N LEU A 64 2.32 20.28 2.73
CA LEU A 64 3.28 19.32 3.27
C LEU A 64 2.74 18.66 4.55
N SER A 65 2.22 19.48 5.48
CA SER A 65 1.68 18.98 6.75
C SER A 65 0.49 18.04 6.54
N SER A 66 -0.39 18.34 5.59
CA SER A 66 -1.52 17.46 5.25
C SER A 66 -1.06 16.15 4.60
N ILE A 67 -0.04 16.18 3.73
CA ILE A 67 0.59 14.99 3.16
C ILE A 67 1.17 14.11 4.27
N PHE A 68 1.97 14.68 5.18
CA PHE A 68 2.53 13.95 6.32
C PHE A 68 1.44 13.35 7.20
N PHE A 69 0.40 14.12 7.51
CA PHE A 69 -0.73 13.65 8.30
C PHE A 69 -1.45 12.47 7.62
N ILE A 70 -1.74 12.58 6.31
CA ILE A 70 -2.39 11.51 5.55
C ILE A 70 -1.54 10.24 5.53
N VAL A 71 -0.24 10.36 5.26
CA VAL A 71 0.68 9.20 5.22
C VAL A 71 0.75 8.54 6.60
N PHE A 72 0.91 9.33 7.66
CA PHE A 72 0.99 8.80 9.02
C PHE A 72 -0.32 8.16 9.47
N PHE A 73 -1.46 8.81 9.20
CA PHE A 73 -2.78 8.32 9.58
C PHE A 73 -3.17 7.05 8.80
N SER A 74 -2.94 7.03 7.49
CA SER A 74 -3.14 5.85 6.64
C SER A 74 -2.24 4.68 7.06
N GLY A 75 -0.97 4.95 7.39
CA GLY A 75 -0.05 3.95 7.93
C GLY A 75 -0.50 3.40 9.29
N TYR A 76 -0.98 4.26 10.18
CA TYR A 76 -1.52 3.86 11.49
C TYR A 76 -2.76 2.97 11.36
N LEU A 77 -3.72 3.35 10.51
CA LEU A 77 -4.91 2.54 10.24
C LEU A 77 -4.55 1.20 9.58
N SER A 78 -3.65 1.22 8.59
CA SER A 78 -3.13 0.00 7.95
C SER A 78 -2.54 -0.97 8.98
N ARG A 79 -1.74 -0.45 9.93
CA ARG A 79 -1.17 -1.26 11.01
C ARG A 79 -2.25 -1.86 11.92
N ARG A 80 -3.34 -1.13 12.20
CA ARG A 80 -4.45 -1.66 13.00
C ARG A 80 -5.18 -2.80 12.28
N VAL A 81 -5.44 -2.65 10.98
CA VAL A 81 -6.05 -3.68 10.14
C VAL A 81 -5.20 -4.96 10.15
N PHE A 82 -3.90 -4.84 9.85
CA PHE A 82 -3.01 -6.00 9.81
C PHE A 82 -2.69 -6.59 11.18
N ARG A 83 -2.84 -5.87 12.30
CA ARG A 83 -2.65 -6.46 13.63
C ARG A 83 -3.65 -7.59 13.91
N ILE A 84 -4.85 -7.48 13.36
CA ILE A 84 -5.90 -8.51 13.49
C ILE A 84 -5.55 -9.72 12.62
N ALA A 85 -5.06 -9.50 11.40
CA ALA A 85 -4.61 -10.56 10.49
C ALA A 85 -3.30 -11.24 10.93
N ALA A 86 -2.36 -10.50 11.52
CA ALA A 86 -1.07 -11.03 11.96
C ALA A 86 -1.22 -12.12 13.03
N ARG A 87 -2.21 -11.99 13.94
CA ARG A 87 -2.55 -13.04 14.91
C ARG A 87 -3.00 -14.35 14.26
N THR A 88 -3.51 -14.27 13.03
CA THR A 88 -3.89 -15.45 12.25
C THR A 88 -2.78 -15.94 11.33
N GLU A 89 -1.78 -15.10 11.01
CA GLU A 89 -0.66 -15.44 10.13
C GLU A 89 0.27 -16.49 10.77
N ASP A 90 0.47 -16.38 12.09
CA ASP A 90 1.29 -17.28 12.92
C ASP A 90 0.89 -18.77 12.80
N LEU A 91 -0.38 -19.10 12.51
CA LEU A 91 -0.83 -20.48 12.37
C LEU A 91 -0.26 -21.18 11.13
N ARG A 92 -0.13 -20.49 10.01
CA ARG A 92 0.51 -21.04 8.80
C ARG A 92 2.02 -21.14 8.97
N HIS A 93 2.62 -20.24 9.74
CA HIS A 93 4.05 -20.27 10.06
C HIS A 93 4.43 -21.45 10.95
N LEU A 94 3.51 -21.88 11.81
CA LEU A 94 3.66 -23.10 12.60
C LEU A 94 3.53 -24.39 11.78
N LEU A 95 2.95 -24.32 10.58
CA LEU A 95 2.72 -25.48 9.69
C LEU A 95 3.73 -25.57 8.54
N ASP A 96 4.50 -24.52 8.26
CA ASP A 96 5.40 -24.44 7.11
C ASP A 96 6.85 -24.15 7.55
N ASP A 97 7.68 -25.19 7.58
CA ASP A 97 9.09 -25.17 8.02
C ASP A 97 9.99 -24.18 7.24
N LYS A 98 9.50 -23.64 6.11
CA LYS A 98 10.24 -22.69 5.27
C LYS A 98 9.97 -21.22 5.59
N TYR A 99 9.20 -20.92 6.64
CA TYR A 99 8.87 -19.54 6.95
C TYR A 99 10.03 -18.78 7.62
N HIS A 100 10.59 -17.81 6.91
CA HIS A 100 11.55 -16.86 7.47
C HIS A 100 10.81 -15.63 8.04
N ALA A 101 10.57 -15.65 9.35
CA ALA A 101 10.03 -14.50 10.07
C ALA A 101 10.92 -13.26 9.84
N TRP A 102 10.30 -12.15 9.45
CA TRP A 102 11.05 -10.91 9.24
C TRP A 102 11.58 -10.41 10.58
N SER A 103 12.90 -10.43 10.76
CA SER A 103 13.49 -9.97 12.03
C SER A 103 13.08 -8.51 12.28
N ARG A 104 12.77 -8.18 13.55
CA ARG A 104 12.45 -6.79 13.97
C ARG A 104 13.46 -5.76 13.45
N ARG A 105 14.72 -6.15 13.24
CA ARG A 105 15.77 -5.28 12.68
C ARG A 105 15.42 -4.82 11.26
N TYR A 106 14.93 -5.71 10.40
CA TYR A 106 14.56 -5.35 9.03
C TYR A 106 13.42 -4.33 9.00
N THR A 107 12.40 -4.46 9.86
CA THR A 107 11.33 -3.47 9.93
C THR A 107 11.86 -2.08 10.31
N VAL A 108 12.82 -1.99 11.24
CA VAL A 108 13.45 -0.72 11.63
C VAL A 108 14.23 -0.11 10.46
N TYR A 109 15.01 -0.91 9.72
CA TYR A 109 15.73 -0.42 8.54
C TYR A 109 14.79 0.17 7.48
N TYR A 110 13.64 -0.45 7.22
CA TYR A 110 12.66 0.08 6.27
C TYR A 110 12.09 1.43 6.73
N TRP A 111 11.79 1.59 8.03
CA TRP A 111 11.33 2.88 8.57
C TRP A 111 12.40 3.96 8.54
N VAL A 112 13.66 3.61 8.83
CA VAL A 112 14.79 4.55 8.74
C VAL A 112 14.99 5.00 7.30
N ILE A 113 15.02 4.06 6.34
CA ILE A 113 15.10 4.38 4.92
C ILE A 113 13.93 5.27 4.52
N PHE A 114 12.70 4.90 4.87
CA PHE A 114 11.49 5.67 4.57
C PHE A 114 11.56 7.13 5.08
N ILE A 115 11.99 7.34 6.33
CA ILE A 115 12.15 8.67 6.91
C ILE A 115 13.25 9.45 6.18
N LEU A 116 14.39 8.81 5.89
CA LEU A 116 15.47 9.43 5.12
C LEU A 116 15.01 9.83 3.71
N THR A 117 14.21 9.01 3.02
CA THR A 117 13.65 9.37 1.72
C THR A 117 12.70 10.55 1.82
N LEU A 118 11.87 10.62 2.88
CA LEU A 118 10.98 11.77 3.11
C LEU A 118 11.75 13.06 3.40
N ILE A 119 12.80 13.00 4.21
CA ILE A 119 13.67 14.16 4.49
C ILE A 119 14.39 14.59 3.22
N ALA A 120 15.03 13.66 2.50
CA ALA A 120 15.69 13.94 1.23
C ALA A 120 14.70 14.57 0.23
N ALA A 121 13.45 14.08 0.22
CA ALA A 121 12.43 14.59 -0.66
C ALA A 121 11.96 16.01 -0.32
N ALA A 122 11.82 16.31 0.97
CA ALA A 122 11.52 17.65 1.45
C ALA A 122 12.68 18.64 1.16
N VAL A 123 13.93 18.22 1.39
CA VAL A 123 15.12 19.04 1.12
C VAL A 123 15.27 19.34 -0.37
N LEU A 124 15.16 18.32 -1.23
CA LEU A 124 15.19 18.50 -2.69
C LEU A 124 14.03 19.38 -3.16
N GLY A 125 12.84 19.22 -2.57
CA GLY A 125 11.70 20.06 -2.88
C GLY A 125 11.88 21.52 -2.44
N HIS A 126 12.61 21.78 -1.36
CA HIS A 126 12.92 23.13 -0.92
C HIS A 126 13.99 23.80 -1.78
N ILE A 127 15.07 23.07 -2.13
CA ILE A 127 16.18 23.60 -2.94
C ILE A 127 15.75 23.79 -4.40
N MET A 128 14.92 22.89 -4.91
CA MET A 128 14.47 22.87 -6.29
C MET A 128 12.93 22.81 -6.36
N PRO A 129 12.22 23.90 -6.01
CA PRO A 129 10.75 23.90 -5.89
C PRO A 129 10.03 23.53 -7.18
N LYS A 130 10.61 23.86 -8.34
CA LYS A 130 10.12 23.45 -9.67
C LYS A 130 10.15 21.92 -9.87
N TYR A 131 11.03 21.23 -9.14
CA TYR A 131 11.26 19.78 -9.20
C TYR A 131 10.78 19.05 -7.94
N SER A 132 10.11 19.75 -7.02
CA SER A 132 9.68 19.21 -5.73
C SER A 132 8.73 18.02 -5.83
N TYR A 133 7.93 17.94 -6.90
CA TYR A 133 7.03 16.80 -7.13
C TYR A 133 7.79 15.51 -7.48
N TYR A 134 9.02 15.60 -8.02
CA TYR A 134 9.81 14.43 -8.44
C TYR A 134 10.49 13.74 -7.28
N SER A 135 10.64 14.43 -6.16
CA SER A 135 11.22 13.82 -4.97
C SER A 135 10.33 12.74 -4.34
N ALA A 136 9.04 12.69 -4.72
CA ALA A 136 8.12 11.61 -4.39
C ALA A 136 8.31 10.34 -5.24
N VAL A 137 9.06 10.37 -6.35
CA VAL A 137 9.21 9.21 -7.25
C VAL A 137 9.94 8.03 -6.59
N PRO A 138 11.13 8.21 -5.96
CA PRO A 138 11.80 7.12 -5.25
C PRO A 138 10.94 6.51 -4.13
N PHE A 139 10.11 7.34 -3.49
CA PHE A 139 9.19 6.93 -2.45
C PHE A 139 8.09 6.00 -2.99
N LEU A 140 7.53 6.30 -4.15
CA LEU A 140 6.54 5.44 -4.81
C LEU A 140 7.14 4.08 -5.20
N TYR A 141 8.37 4.05 -5.73
CA TYR A 141 9.07 2.78 -5.99
C TYR A 141 9.31 1.96 -4.73
N PHE A 142 9.72 2.61 -3.63
CA PHE A 142 9.90 1.97 -2.34
C PHE A 142 8.60 1.38 -1.81
N ILE A 143 7.49 2.12 -1.86
CA ILE A 143 6.18 1.62 -1.42
C ILE A 143 5.73 0.44 -2.30
N SER A 144 5.89 0.53 -3.63
CA SER A 144 5.56 -0.58 -4.52
C SER A 144 6.33 -1.86 -4.16
N TYR A 145 7.63 -1.74 -3.90
CA TYR A 145 8.44 -2.87 -3.46
C TYR A 145 8.02 -3.39 -2.07
N TYR A 146 7.73 -2.50 -1.13
CA TYR A 146 7.22 -2.85 0.20
C TYR A 146 5.91 -3.63 0.10
N VAL A 147 4.93 -3.12 -0.67
CA VAL A 147 3.64 -3.79 -0.91
C VAL A 147 3.83 -5.16 -1.57
N TYR A 148 4.68 -5.24 -2.60
CA TYR A 148 5.03 -6.50 -3.25
C TYR A 148 5.61 -7.52 -2.26
N SER A 149 6.59 -7.10 -1.44
CA SER A 149 7.25 -7.98 -0.48
C SER A 149 6.28 -8.53 0.56
N HIS A 150 5.32 -7.71 1.00
CA HIS A 150 4.27 -8.13 1.93
C HIS A 150 3.25 -9.05 1.26
N LEU A 151 2.77 -8.73 0.05
CA LEU A 151 1.84 -9.59 -0.69
C LEU A 151 2.43 -10.98 -0.99
N ARG A 152 3.72 -11.04 -1.35
CA ARG A 152 4.42 -12.30 -1.66
C ARG A 152 4.57 -13.20 -0.44
N ARG A 153 4.56 -12.65 0.78
CA ARG A 153 4.57 -13.41 2.04
C ARG A 153 3.18 -13.82 2.49
N SER A 154 2.23 -12.91 2.31
CA SER A 154 0.82 -13.10 2.63
C SER A 154 0.15 -14.21 1.81
N PHE A 155 0.57 -14.40 0.56
CA PHE A 155 -0.05 -15.34 -0.37
C PHE A 155 1.00 -16.16 -1.15
N GLU A 156 0.74 -17.46 -1.35
CA GLU A 156 1.54 -18.33 -2.23
C GLU A 156 1.59 -17.80 -3.66
N LYS A 157 0.44 -17.30 -4.14
CA LYS A 157 0.30 -16.61 -5.41
C LYS A 157 -0.32 -15.24 -5.13
N ILE A 158 0.36 -14.19 -5.56
CA ILE A 158 -0.14 -12.81 -5.40
C ILE A 158 -1.50 -12.72 -6.13
N PRO A 159 -2.56 -12.24 -5.46
CA PRO A 159 -3.86 -12.13 -6.07
C PRO A 159 -3.88 -10.99 -7.10
N SER A 160 -4.83 -11.00 -8.03
CA SER A 160 -4.89 -10.06 -9.16
C SER A 160 -4.96 -8.60 -8.71
N GLU A 161 -5.71 -8.31 -7.63
CA GLU A 161 -5.75 -6.97 -7.03
C GLU A 161 -4.37 -6.48 -6.55
N GLY A 162 -3.52 -7.40 -6.10
CA GLY A 162 -2.17 -7.11 -5.66
C GLY A 162 -1.32 -6.59 -6.82
N TYR A 163 -1.38 -7.27 -7.97
CA TYR A 163 -0.70 -6.80 -9.19
C TYR A 163 -1.21 -5.44 -9.65
N VAL A 164 -2.54 -5.24 -9.69
CA VAL A 164 -3.12 -3.96 -10.12
C VAL A 164 -2.70 -2.81 -9.19
N SER A 165 -2.67 -3.04 -7.87
CA SER A 165 -2.19 -2.02 -6.91
C SER A 165 -0.72 -1.62 -7.14
N ILE A 166 0.15 -2.60 -7.42
CA ILE A 166 1.58 -2.36 -7.69
C ILE A 166 1.77 -1.68 -9.04
N PHE A 167 1.16 -2.20 -10.11
CA PHE A 167 1.30 -1.64 -11.45
C PHE A 167 0.71 -0.24 -11.56
N SER A 168 -0.41 0.05 -10.89
CA SER A 168 -0.96 1.40 -10.84
C SER A 168 -0.04 2.38 -10.12
N MET A 169 0.62 1.99 -9.03
CA MET A 169 1.65 2.82 -8.38
C MET A 169 2.87 3.05 -9.26
N LEU A 170 3.37 2.01 -9.93
CA LEU A 170 4.50 2.12 -10.85
C LEU A 170 4.15 3.00 -12.06
N ALA A 171 2.96 2.84 -12.63
CA ALA A 171 2.46 3.67 -13.72
C ALA A 171 2.36 5.14 -13.28
N PHE A 172 1.89 5.40 -12.06
CA PHE A 172 1.87 6.75 -11.49
C PHE A 172 3.29 7.33 -11.30
N ALA A 173 4.25 6.53 -10.81
CA ALA A 173 5.64 6.95 -10.69
C ALA A 173 6.29 7.26 -12.05
N ILE A 174 6.02 6.44 -13.07
CA ILE A 174 6.48 6.65 -14.44
C ILE A 174 5.83 7.92 -15.03
N ALA A 175 4.53 8.13 -14.82
CA ALA A 175 3.84 9.33 -15.27
C ALA A 175 4.41 10.59 -14.61
N LEU A 176 4.70 10.56 -13.31
CA LEU A 176 5.39 11.65 -12.64
C LEU A 176 6.79 11.89 -13.24
N THR A 177 7.54 10.84 -13.53
CA THR A 177 8.86 10.97 -14.16
C THR A 177 8.77 11.53 -15.58
N SER A 178 7.79 11.09 -16.38
CA SER A 178 7.62 11.58 -17.76
C SER A 178 7.23 13.05 -17.82
N THR A 179 6.52 13.56 -16.80
CA THR A 179 6.24 15.00 -16.69
C THR A 179 7.51 15.86 -16.56
N MET A 180 8.67 15.30 -16.17
CA MET A 180 9.97 16.02 -16.16
C MET A 180 10.38 16.50 -17.54
N PHE A 181 10.05 15.73 -18.57
CA PHE A 181 10.43 16.00 -19.96
C PHE A 181 9.37 16.84 -20.69
N THR A 182 8.24 17.14 -20.04
CA THR A 182 7.15 17.91 -20.64
C THR A 182 7.42 19.40 -20.52
N VAL A 183 7.38 20.13 -21.64
CA VAL A 183 7.71 21.56 -21.70
C VAL A 183 6.64 22.43 -21.01
N SER A 184 5.36 22.13 -21.20
CA SER A 184 4.24 22.91 -20.68
C SER A 184 3.88 22.56 -19.24
N SER A 185 3.82 23.58 -18.36
CA SER A 185 3.33 23.44 -16.97
C SER A 185 1.87 22.98 -16.89
N TYR A 186 1.04 23.40 -17.84
CA TYR A 186 -0.36 23.01 -17.93
C TYR A 186 -0.51 21.50 -18.21
N LEU A 187 0.25 20.98 -19.18
CA LEU A 187 0.27 19.54 -19.48
C LEU A 187 0.79 18.71 -18.31
N ARG A 188 1.81 19.21 -17.57
CA ARG A 188 2.30 18.53 -16.35
C ARG A 188 1.19 18.37 -15.31
N GLY A 189 0.40 19.41 -15.07
CA GLY A 189 -0.73 19.38 -14.14
C GLY A 189 -1.81 18.39 -14.55
N ILE A 190 -2.19 18.37 -15.84
CA ILE A 190 -3.19 17.44 -16.38
C ILE A 190 -2.74 15.98 -16.25
N ILE A 191 -1.50 15.68 -16.65
CA ILE A 191 -0.97 14.32 -16.56
C ILE A 191 -0.95 13.86 -15.10
N ALA A 192 -0.44 14.68 -14.18
CA ALA A 192 -0.41 14.35 -12.75
C ALA A 192 -1.83 14.11 -12.19
N LEU A 193 -2.80 14.94 -12.57
CA LEU A 193 -4.20 14.82 -12.16
C LEU A 193 -4.84 13.52 -12.67
N ILE A 194 -4.72 13.25 -13.96
CA ILE A 194 -5.29 12.05 -14.59
C ILE A 194 -4.64 10.80 -14.00
N SER A 195 -3.32 10.78 -13.87
CA SER A 195 -2.60 9.63 -13.33
C SER A 195 -2.93 9.39 -11.85
N LEU A 196 -3.09 10.44 -11.03
CA LEU A 196 -3.51 10.29 -9.63
C LEU A 196 -4.96 9.79 -9.54
N THR A 197 -5.85 10.28 -10.40
CA THR A 197 -7.24 9.81 -10.47
C THR A 197 -7.32 8.34 -10.87
N ALA A 198 -6.52 7.91 -11.85
CA ALA A 198 -6.41 6.52 -12.26
C ALA A 198 -5.85 5.63 -11.15
N LEU A 199 -4.88 6.12 -10.36
CA LEU A 199 -4.35 5.43 -9.18
C LEU A 199 -5.44 5.23 -8.12
N ILE A 200 -6.19 6.28 -7.78
CA ILE A 200 -7.30 6.23 -6.82
C ILE A 200 -8.34 5.20 -7.27
N ALA A 201 -8.79 5.27 -8.52
CA ALA A 201 -9.79 4.36 -9.08
C ALA A 201 -9.30 2.90 -9.03
N SER A 202 -8.03 2.66 -9.39
CA SER A 202 -7.42 1.34 -9.35
C SER A 202 -7.38 0.77 -7.93
N TRP A 203 -7.00 1.57 -6.93
CA TRP A 203 -6.94 1.14 -5.54
C TRP A 203 -8.33 0.93 -4.92
N PHE A 204 -9.31 1.75 -5.31
CA PHE A 204 -10.70 1.55 -4.92
C PHE A 204 -11.28 0.26 -5.51
N TRP A 205 -11.00 -0.03 -6.79
CA TRP A 205 -11.34 -1.29 -7.42
C TRP A 205 -10.66 -2.48 -6.72
N CYS A 206 -9.36 -2.39 -6.40
CA CYS A 206 -8.65 -3.42 -5.65
C CYS A 206 -9.29 -3.70 -4.29
N SER A 207 -9.73 -2.66 -3.58
CA SER A 207 -10.46 -2.79 -2.31
C SER A 207 -11.74 -3.59 -2.47
N ILE A 208 -12.62 -3.18 -3.38
CA ILE A 208 -13.90 -3.85 -3.62
C ILE A 208 -13.67 -5.27 -4.08
N TYR A 209 -12.75 -5.48 -5.02
CA TYR A 209 -12.42 -6.78 -5.56
C TYR A 209 -11.90 -7.74 -4.48
N ALA A 210 -10.97 -7.27 -3.64
CA ALA A 210 -10.43 -8.06 -2.53
C ALA A 210 -11.50 -8.42 -1.49
N LEU A 211 -12.38 -7.47 -1.14
CA LEU A 211 -13.45 -7.69 -0.17
C LEU A 211 -14.52 -8.66 -0.70
N TYR A 212 -14.87 -8.56 -1.98
CA TYR A 212 -15.81 -9.46 -2.64
C TYR A 212 -15.25 -10.88 -2.72
N HIS A 213 -14.03 -11.04 -3.25
CA HIS A 213 -13.40 -12.34 -3.44
C HIS A 213 -12.73 -12.88 -2.17
N ALA A 214 -12.79 -12.17 -1.04
CA ALA A 214 -12.38 -12.71 0.26
C ALA A 214 -13.19 -13.95 0.61
N ARG A 215 -14.51 -13.94 0.32
CA ARG A 215 -15.44 -15.02 0.63
C ARG A 215 -15.11 -16.32 -0.09
N GLU A 216 -14.55 -16.26 -1.29
CA GLU A 216 -14.10 -17.43 -2.05
C GLU A 216 -13.05 -18.25 -1.28
N GLY A 217 -12.25 -17.61 -0.43
CA GLY A 217 -11.30 -18.29 0.46
C GLY A 217 -11.95 -19.21 1.49
N LEU A 218 -13.27 -19.09 1.70
CA LEU A 218 -14.06 -20.00 2.55
C LEU A 218 -14.73 -21.12 1.74
N GLU A 219 -14.93 -20.93 0.43
CA GLU A 219 -15.81 -21.77 -0.42
C GLU A 219 -15.04 -22.77 -1.31
N ILE A 220 -13.71 -22.66 -1.44
CA ILE A 220 -12.90 -23.65 -2.18
C ILE A 220 -12.71 -24.91 -1.32
N GLY A 221 -13.57 -25.89 -1.57
CA GLY A 221 -13.49 -27.30 -1.17
C GLY A 221 -13.87 -28.17 -2.34
#